data_AF-A0A8J8WE89-F1
#
_entry.id   AF-A0A8J8WE89-F1
#
_cell.length_a   1.000
_cell.length_b   1.000
_cell.length_c   1.000
_cell.angle_alpha   90.00
_cell.angle_beta   90.00
_cell.angle_gamma   90.00
#
_symmetry.space_group_name_H-M   'P 1'
#
loop_
_entity.id
_entity.type
_entity.pdbx_description
1 polymer ?
#
loop_
_entity_poly.entity_id
_entity_poly.type
_entity_poly.pdbx_seq_one_letter_code
_entity_poly.pdbx_strand_id
1 'polypeptide(L)'
;MGLQPQLRLKQDIATRWHSTYFMMRRFTEVKEPLISTLALVNTQLTALSLEEWKIINEACEVLQPFEEVTVELSSERFVADSKAILMARGLQRVTAHRQRRSSIHKPVREMINILMAELTKRFGGIEQVNVLVEAVILDLRFKKTCIHS
;
A
#
# COMPACT_ATOMS: atom_id res chain seq x y z
N MET A 1 17.95 -0.78 -28.79
CA MET A 1 16.55 -1.09 -28.42
C MET A 1 16.56 -1.90 -27.13
N GLY A 2 16.27 -1.28 -26.00
CA GLY A 2 16.22 -2.00 -24.72
C GLY A 2 14.96 -2.86 -24.68
N LEU A 3 15.13 -4.16 -24.45
CA LEU A 3 14.03 -5.08 -24.17
C LEU A 3 13.30 -4.57 -22.92
N GLN A 4 12.13 -3.96 -23.09
CA GLN A 4 11.26 -3.73 -21.95
C GLN A 4 10.88 -5.10 -21.37
N PRO A 5 11.03 -5.31 -20.06
CA PRO A 5 10.72 -6.60 -19.45
C PRO A 5 9.26 -6.97 -19.73
N GLN A 6 9.02 -8.18 -20.25
CA GLN A 6 7.68 -8.64 -20.58
C GLN A 6 6.80 -8.67 -19.31
N LEU A 7 5.83 -7.76 -19.24
CA LEU A 7 4.87 -7.67 -18.13
C LEU A 7 3.79 -8.75 -18.30
N ARG A 8 3.98 -9.91 -17.67
CA ARG A 8 2.95 -10.95 -17.57
C ARG A 8 1.97 -10.64 -16.44
N LEU A 9 0.71 -11.05 -16.60
CA LEU A 9 -0.26 -11.07 -15.50
C LEU A 9 0.28 -11.92 -14.34
N LYS A 10 0.05 -11.44 -13.11
CA LYS A 10 0.35 -12.18 -11.89
C LYS A 10 -0.97 -12.68 -11.33
N GLN A 11 -1.06 -13.97 -11.02
CA GLN A 11 -2.27 -14.53 -10.40
C GLN A 11 -2.22 -14.29 -8.89
N ASP A 12 -3.38 -14.01 -8.29
CA ASP A 12 -3.50 -13.92 -6.84
C ASP A 12 -3.36 -15.28 -6.16
N ILE A 13 -2.77 -15.29 -4.97
CA ILE A 13 -2.70 -16.41 -4.04
C ILE A 13 -3.37 -15.94 -2.75
N ALA A 14 -4.62 -16.37 -2.54
CA ALA A 14 -5.51 -15.85 -1.48
C ALA A 14 -4.94 -15.85 -0.05
N THR A 15 -3.86 -16.60 0.22
CA THR A 15 -3.21 -16.65 1.54
C THR A 15 -2.28 -15.46 1.84
N ARG A 16 -2.01 -14.57 0.88
CA ARG A 16 -1.10 -13.43 1.06
C ARG A 16 -1.61 -12.17 0.34
N TRP A 17 -1.97 -11.15 1.10
CA TRP A 17 -2.38 -9.86 0.55
C TRP A 17 -1.34 -9.22 -0.43
N HIS A 18 -0.05 -9.55 -0.27
CA HIS A 18 1.02 -9.21 -1.21
C HIS A 18 0.73 -9.67 -2.65
N SER A 19 0.27 -10.92 -2.85
CA SER A 19 -0.04 -11.40 -4.21
C SER A 19 -1.23 -10.67 -4.79
N THR A 20 -2.23 -10.35 -3.96
CA THR A 20 -3.41 -9.60 -4.39
C THR A 20 -3.02 -8.19 -4.82
N TYR A 21 -2.19 -7.50 -4.04
CA TYR A 21 -1.66 -6.18 -4.38
C TYR A 21 -0.85 -6.21 -5.68
N PHE A 22 0.10 -7.15 -5.82
CA PHE A 22 0.91 -7.25 -7.04
C PHE A 22 0.11 -7.68 -8.26
N MET A 23 -0.93 -8.50 -8.11
CA MET A 23 -1.87 -8.80 -9.18
C MET A 23 -2.57 -7.52 -9.61
N MET A 24 -3.22 -6.81 -8.68
CA MET A 24 -3.98 -5.59 -8.99
C MET A 24 -3.10 -4.52 -9.66
N ARG A 25 -1.89 -4.30 -9.13
CA ARG A 25 -0.93 -3.34 -9.70
C ARG A 25 -0.46 -3.76 -11.10
N ARG A 26 -0.15 -5.05 -11.29
CA ARG A 26 0.22 -5.55 -12.62
C ARG A 26 -0.94 -5.45 -13.60
N PHE A 27 -2.14 -5.73 -13.12
CA PHE A 27 -3.35 -5.71 -13.92
C PHE A 27 -3.66 -4.28 -14.43
N THR A 28 -3.39 -3.24 -13.64
CA THR A 28 -3.48 -1.85 -14.09
C THR A 28 -2.33 -1.46 -15.04
N GLU A 29 -1.11 -1.98 -14.84
CA GLU A 29 0.03 -1.77 -15.75
C GLU A 29 -0.22 -2.34 -17.17
N VAL A 30 -0.96 -3.45 -17.29
CA VAL A 30 -1.23 -4.12 -18.59
C VAL A 30 -2.63 -3.84 -19.15
N LYS A 31 -3.30 -2.77 -18.69
CA LYS A 31 -4.67 -2.44 -19.08
C LYS A 31 -4.91 -2.43 -20.60
N GLU A 32 -4.13 -1.66 -21.34
CA GLU A 32 -4.30 -1.50 -22.80
C GLU A 32 -4.10 -2.80 -23.59
N PRO A 33 -2.99 -3.56 -23.41
CA PRO A 33 -2.83 -4.82 -24.11
C PRO A 33 -3.86 -5.88 -23.67
N LEU A 34 -4.30 -5.84 -22.40
CA LEU A 34 -5.33 -6.76 -21.89
C LEU A 34 -6.68 -6.52 -22.56
N ILE A 35 -7.16 -5.28 -22.60
CA ILE A 35 -8.43 -4.92 -23.24
C ILE A 35 -8.37 -5.30 -24.72
N SER A 36 -7.27 -4.97 -25.40
CA SER A 36 -7.06 -5.30 -26.82
C SER A 36 -7.10 -6.81 -27.07
N THR A 37 -6.43 -7.60 -26.22
CA THR A 37 -6.40 -9.07 -26.37
C THR A 37 -7.75 -9.70 -26.05
N LEU A 38 -8.45 -9.23 -25.02
CA LEU A 38 -9.79 -9.73 -24.67
C LEU A 38 -10.80 -9.45 -25.79
N ALA A 39 -10.75 -8.27 -26.40
CA ALA A 39 -11.60 -7.93 -27.54
C ALA A 39 -11.36 -8.86 -28.75
N LEU A 40 -10.14 -9.37 -28.92
CA LEU A 40 -9.77 -10.27 -30.02
C LEU A 40 -10.05 -11.75 -29.72
N VAL A 41 -9.80 -12.19 -28.49
CA VAL A 41 -9.75 -13.62 -28.15
C VAL A 41 -11.03 -14.11 -27.47
N ASN A 42 -11.76 -13.24 -26.76
CA ASN A 42 -12.98 -13.64 -26.07
C ASN A 42 -13.94 -12.46 -25.86
N THR A 43 -14.77 -12.17 -26.88
CA THR A 43 -15.76 -11.09 -26.85
C THR A 43 -16.90 -11.31 -25.85
N GLN A 44 -17.07 -12.53 -25.33
CA GLN A 44 -18.06 -12.84 -24.30
C GLN A 44 -17.57 -12.52 -22.88
N LEU A 45 -16.25 -12.33 -22.69
CA LEU A 45 -15.71 -11.91 -21.41
C LEU A 45 -15.96 -10.42 -21.24
N THR A 46 -16.85 -10.06 -20.30
CA THR A 46 -17.13 -8.65 -20.00
C THR A 46 -15.85 -7.98 -19.50
N ALA A 47 -15.35 -7.00 -20.25
CA ALA A 47 -14.25 -6.16 -19.79
C ALA A 47 -14.73 -5.36 -18.56
N LEU A 48 -13.82 -5.12 -17.62
CA LEU A 48 -14.11 -4.27 -16.47
C LEU A 48 -14.54 -2.87 -16.93
N SER A 49 -15.56 -2.36 -16.27
CA SER A 49 -16.03 -0.99 -16.42
C SER A 49 -14.95 0.02 -16.01
N LEU A 50 -15.09 1.26 -16.51
CA LEU A 50 -14.18 2.35 -16.13
C LEU A 50 -14.16 2.59 -14.61
N GLU A 51 -15.29 2.36 -13.95
CA GLU A 51 -15.41 2.50 -12.49
C GLU A 51 -14.61 1.42 -11.76
N GLU A 52 -14.71 0.16 -12.17
CA GLU A 52 -13.93 -0.93 -11.59
C GLU A 52 -12.42 -0.70 -11.75
N TRP A 53 -11.98 -0.19 -12.91
CA TRP A 53 -10.58 0.21 -13.10
C TRP A 53 -10.14 1.32 -12.14
N LYS A 54 -11.01 2.30 -11.85
CA LYS A 54 -10.72 3.35 -10.87
C LYS A 54 -10.64 2.79 -9.45
N ILE A 55 -11.55 1.90 -9.08
CA ILE A 55 -11.56 1.22 -7.78
C ILE A 55 -10.26 0.44 -7.56
N ILE A 56 -9.80 -0.33 -8.55
CA ILE A 56 -8.55 -1.09 -8.46
C ILE A 56 -7.33 -0.15 -8.28
N ASN A 57 -7.28 0.94 -9.03
CA ASN A 57 -6.21 1.93 -8.91
C ASN A 57 -6.20 2.60 -7.52
N GLU A 58 -7.36 3.04 -7.04
CA GLU A 58 -7.50 3.62 -5.70
C GLU A 58 -7.10 2.62 -4.61
N ALA A 59 -7.48 1.36 -4.74
CA ALA A 59 -7.07 0.31 -3.81
C ALA A 59 -5.54 0.12 -3.81
N CYS A 60 -4.91 0.10 -4.98
CA CYS A 60 -3.45 0.03 -5.11
C CYS A 60 -2.75 1.22 -4.45
N GLU A 61 -3.27 2.44 -4.63
CA GLU A 61 -2.72 3.65 -3.99
C GLU A 61 -2.81 3.61 -2.47
N VAL A 62 -3.87 3.02 -1.92
CA VAL A 62 -4.04 2.86 -0.47
C VAL A 62 -3.12 1.79 0.08
N LEU A 63 -2.93 0.68 -0.64
CA LEU A 63 -2.11 -0.45 -0.19
C LEU A 63 -0.61 -0.24 -0.41
N GLN A 64 -0.20 0.60 -1.36
CA GLN A 64 1.21 0.90 -1.63
C GLN A 64 2.04 1.26 -0.38
N PRO A 65 1.64 2.21 0.49
CA PRO A 65 2.44 2.53 1.68
C PRO A 65 2.55 1.34 2.65
N PHE A 66 1.55 0.46 2.71
CA PHE A 66 1.61 -0.76 3.52
C PHE A 66 2.61 -1.77 2.95
N GLU A 67 2.69 -1.87 1.63
CA GLU A 67 3.72 -2.65 0.93
C GLU A 67 5.12 -2.14 1.26
N GLU A 68 5.34 -0.83 1.11
CA GLU A 68 6.64 -0.20 1.36
C GLU A 68 7.12 -0.46 2.80
N VAL A 69 6.22 -0.28 3.78
CA VAL A 69 6.51 -0.58 5.19
C VAL A 69 6.80 -2.08 5.40
N THR A 70 6.03 -2.96 4.77
CA THR A 70 6.20 -4.40 4.97
C THR A 70 7.50 -4.90 4.36
N VAL A 71 7.87 -4.41 3.18
CA VAL A 71 9.15 -4.72 2.54
C VAL A 71 10.30 -4.23 3.42
N GLU A 72 10.26 -2.98 3.87
CA GLU A 72 11.27 -2.39 4.73
C GLU A 72 11.46 -3.21 6.02
N LEU A 73 10.36 -3.55 6.72
CA LEU A 73 10.41 -4.38 7.93
C LEU A 73 10.87 -5.81 7.67
N SER A 74 10.50 -6.40 6.52
CA SER A 74 10.92 -7.76 6.16
C SER A 74 12.40 -7.87 5.80
N SER A 75 13.02 -6.75 5.40
CA SER A 75 14.44 -6.68 5.05
C SER A 75 15.36 -6.59 6.27
N GLU A 76 14.81 -6.24 7.43
CA GLU A 76 15.56 -6.11 8.67
C GLU A 76 15.68 -7.43 9.42
N ARG A 77 16.90 -7.80 9.81
CA ARG A 77 17.14 -8.97 10.68
C ARG A 77 16.53 -8.82 12.07
N PHE A 78 16.47 -7.59 12.57
CA PHE A 78 15.88 -7.24 13.85
C PHE A 78 15.15 -5.91 13.70
N VAL A 79 13.83 -5.97 13.68
CA VAL A 79 12.99 -4.76 13.70
C VAL A 79 12.96 -4.24 15.13
N ALA A 80 13.45 -3.02 15.35
CA ALA A 80 13.25 -2.36 16.63
C ALA A 80 11.77 -2.02 16.81
N ASP A 81 11.21 -2.31 17.99
CA ASP A 81 9.80 -2.02 18.30
C ASP A 81 9.44 -0.55 17.99
N SER A 82 10.34 0.39 18.32
CA SER A 82 10.17 1.81 18.04
C SER A 82 10.02 2.14 16.55
N LYS A 83 10.68 1.38 15.65
CA LYS A 83 10.56 1.55 14.20
C LYS A 83 9.22 1.02 13.68
N ALA A 84 8.79 -0.16 14.13
CA ALA A 84 7.48 -0.71 13.79
C ALA A 84 6.35 0.23 14.20
N ILE A 85 6.46 0.84 15.39
CA ILE A 85 5.50 1.81 15.91
C ILE A 85 5.47 3.08 15.06
N LEU A 86 6.64 3.62 14.71
CA LEU A 86 6.76 4.81 13.88
C LEU A 86 6.10 4.60 12.51
N MET A 87 6.33 3.44 11.90
CA MET A 87 5.74 3.07 10.62
C MET A 87 4.23 2.89 10.72
N ALA A 88 3.72 2.23 11.75
CA ALA A 88 2.28 2.11 11.99
C ALA A 88 1.59 3.49 12.10
N ARG A 89 2.21 4.45 12.82
CA ARG A 89 1.73 5.83 12.92
C ARG A 89 1.79 6.56 11.58
N GLY A 90 2.85 6.35 10.80
CA GLY A 90 2.97 6.86 9.43
C GLY A 90 1.82 6.37 8.56
N LEU A 91 1.53 5.07 8.59
CA LEU A 91 0.42 4.45 7.86
C LEU A 91 -0.94 5.02 8.29
N GLN A 92 -1.18 5.19 9.59
CA GLN A 92 -2.40 5.82 10.10
C GLN A 92 -2.60 7.23 9.53
N ARG A 93 -1.54 8.06 9.52
CA ARG A 93 -1.59 9.43 8.98
C ARG A 93 -1.87 9.46 7.49
N VAL A 94 -1.16 8.65 6.70
CA VAL A 94 -1.35 8.56 5.24
C VAL A 94 -2.76 8.08 4.92
N THR A 95 -3.23 7.05 5.62
CA THR A 95 -4.56 6.46 5.40
C THR A 95 -5.67 7.44 5.79
N ALA A 96 -5.55 8.13 6.93
CA ALA A 96 -6.49 9.17 7.36
C ALA A 96 -6.53 10.38 6.40
N HIS A 97 -5.38 10.80 5.88
CA HIS A 97 -5.32 11.85 4.86
C HIS A 97 -6.07 11.44 3.59
N ARG A 98 -5.92 10.18 3.15
CA ARG A 98 -6.65 9.67 1.99
C ARG A 98 -8.15 9.62 2.25
N GLN A 99 -8.61 9.22 3.43
CA GLN A 99 -10.03 9.19 3.79
C GLN A 99 -10.74 10.54 3.63
N ARG A 100 -10.01 11.67 3.74
CA ARG A 100 -10.55 13.02 3.56
C ARG A 100 -10.77 13.43 2.09
N ARG A 101 -10.31 12.64 1.11
CA ARG A 101 -10.58 12.90 -0.31
C ARG A 101 -12.07 12.66 -0.58
N SER A 102 -12.77 13.68 -1.08
CA SER A 102 -14.23 13.68 -1.26
C SER A 102 -14.76 12.65 -2.27
N SER A 103 -13.89 12.06 -3.10
CA SER A 103 -14.27 11.23 -4.24
C SER A 103 -13.85 9.75 -4.15
N ILE A 104 -13.65 9.19 -2.95
CA ILE A 104 -13.26 7.77 -2.81
C ILE A 104 -14.47 6.85 -2.96
N HIS A 105 -14.33 5.83 -3.80
CA HIS A 105 -15.37 4.81 -4.03
C HIS A 105 -15.66 4.01 -2.74
N LYS A 106 -16.93 3.62 -2.56
CA LYS A 106 -17.41 2.94 -1.34
C LYS A 106 -16.57 1.70 -0.95
N PRO A 107 -16.17 0.78 -1.86
CA PRO A 107 -15.36 -0.38 -1.51
C PRO A 107 -13.99 -0.01 -0.93
N VAL A 108 -13.35 1.01 -1.50
CA VAL A 108 -12.04 1.49 -1.06
C VAL A 108 -12.14 2.17 0.31
N ARG A 109 -13.23 2.90 0.55
CA ARG A 109 -13.50 3.51 1.86
C ARG A 109 -13.64 2.45 2.96
N GLU A 110 -14.34 1.36 2.66
CA GLU A 110 -14.49 0.26 3.61
C GLU A 110 -13.13 -0.41 3.89
N MET A 111 -12.33 -0.63 2.86
CA MET A 111 -10.96 -1.13 3.01
C MET A 111 -10.12 -0.22 3.92
N ILE A 112 -10.20 1.10 3.72
CA ILE A 112 -9.53 2.09 4.57
C ILE A 112 -9.97 1.97 6.03
N ASN A 113 -11.28 1.84 6.29
CA ASN A 113 -11.82 1.72 7.64
C ASN A 113 -11.29 0.46 8.34
N ILE A 114 -11.28 -0.68 7.64
CA ILE A 114 -10.77 -1.95 8.16
C ILE A 114 -9.27 -1.84 8.47
N LEU A 115 -8.48 -1.26 7.56
CA LEU A 115 -7.03 -1.06 7.76
C LEU A 115 -6.76 -0.18 8.99
N MET A 116 -7.51 0.91 9.14
CA MET A 116 -7.37 1.82 10.30
C MET A 116 -7.76 1.14 11.61
N ALA A 117 -8.83 0.34 11.61
CA ALA A 117 -9.27 -0.40 12.78
C ALA A 117 -8.22 -1.43 13.21
N GLU A 118 -7.65 -2.19 12.26
CA GLU A 118 -6.62 -3.18 12.54
C GLU A 118 -5.29 -2.55 13.00
N LEU A 119 -4.87 -1.43 12.40
CA LEU A 119 -3.71 -0.67 12.88
C LEU A 119 -3.92 -0.20 14.32
N THR A 120 -5.09 0.34 14.63
CA THR A 120 -5.42 0.82 15.98
C THR A 120 -5.52 -0.33 16.98
N LYS A 121 -6.07 -1.48 16.58
CA LYS A 121 -6.14 -2.67 17.44
C LYS A 121 -4.75 -3.22 17.78
N ARG A 122 -3.84 -3.28 16.79
CA ARG A 122 -2.51 -3.86 16.96
C ARG A 122 -1.50 -2.91 17.62
N PHE A 123 -1.64 -1.61 17.36
CA PHE A 123 -0.66 -0.59 17.78
C PHE A 123 -1.24 0.49 18.70
N GLY A 124 -2.53 0.44 19.04
CA GLY A 124 -3.20 1.43 19.89
C GLY A 124 -2.82 1.36 21.37
N GLY A 125 -2.38 0.20 21.87
CA GLY A 125 -1.86 0.08 23.25
C GLY A 125 -0.52 0.80 23.49
N ILE A 126 0.07 1.39 22.44
CA ILE A 126 1.41 1.98 22.42
C ILE A 126 1.34 3.48 22.75
N GLU A 127 0.17 4.02 23.08
CA GLU A 127 -0.01 5.41 23.51
C GLU A 127 0.83 5.77 24.77
N GLN A 128 1.26 4.81 25.58
CA GLN A 128 2.21 5.06 26.68
C GLN A 128 3.66 5.27 26.20
N VAL A 129 4.02 4.77 25.00
CA VAL A 129 5.34 4.95 24.38
C VAL A 129 5.40 6.27 23.60
N ASN A 130 4.35 7.11 23.64
CA ASN A 130 4.25 8.33 22.84
C ASN A 130 5.40 9.31 23.09
N VAL A 131 5.84 9.46 24.35
CA VAL A 131 6.99 10.31 24.71
C VAL A 131 8.30 9.75 24.15
N LEU A 132 8.50 8.43 24.24
CA LEU A 132 9.70 7.76 23.72
C LEU A 132 9.75 7.77 22.19
N VAL A 133 8.62 7.62 21.51
CA VAL A 133 8.54 7.65 20.05
C VAL A 133 8.77 9.08 19.54
N GLU A 134 8.20 10.09 20.19
CA GLU A 134 8.46 11.49 19.84
C GLU A 134 9.92 11.87 20.07
N ALA A 135 10.51 11.45 21.20
CA ALA A 135 11.92 11.63 21.48
C ALA A 135 12.81 10.93 20.44
N VAL A 136 12.50 9.68 20.05
CA VAL A 136 13.23 8.93 19.01
C VAL A 136 13.07 9.58 17.63
N ILE A 137 11.90 10.09 17.27
CA ILE A 137 11.68 10.83 16.02
C ILE A 137 12.53 12.11 15.99
N LEU A 138 12.56 12.85 17.11
CA LEU A 138 13.40 14.02 17.26
C LEU A 138 14.88 13.64 17.14
N ASP A 139 15.35 12.63 17.89
CA ASP A 139 16.74 12.16 17.87
C ASP A 139 17.18 11.68 16.48
N LEU A 140 16.37 10.88 15.78
CA LEU A 140 16.68 10.40 14.42
C LEU A 140 16.76 11.56 13.41
N ARG A 141 15.95 12.62 13.60
CA ARG A 141 16.02 13.83 12.77
C ARG A 141 17.26 14.65 13.07
N PHE A 142 17.61 14.84 14.35
CA PHE A 142 18.82 15.59 14.73
C PHE A 142 20.10 14.89 14.26
N LYS A 143 20.13 13.55 14.25
CA LYS A 143 21.31 12.80 13.80
C LYS A 143 21.61 12.96 12.30
N LYS A 144 20.62 13.26 11.45
CA LYS A 144 20.85 13.56 10.02
C LYS A 144 21.37 14.98 9.77
N THR A 145 21.17 15.90 10.72
CA THR A 145 21.65 17.29 10.60
C THR A 145 23.07 17.48 11.14
N CYS A 146 23.54 16.60 12.03
CA CYS A 146 24.88 16.68 12.64
C CYS A 146 25.97 15.88 11.89
N ILE A 147 25.76 15.50 10.62
CA ILE A 147 26.80 14.89 9.76
C ILE A 147 27.06 15.83 8.57
N HIS A 148 27.35 17.10 8.86
CA HIS A 148 28.10 18.02 8.00
C HIS A 148 28.63 19.13 8.91
N SER A 149 29.80 18.88 9.50
CA SER A 149 30.67 19.87 10.11
C SER A 149 32.09 19.43 9.85
#